data_AF-A0ABC8SCI9-F1
#
_entry.id   AF-A0ABC8SCI9-F1
#
_cell.length_a   1.000
_cell.length_b   1.000
_cell.length_c   1.000
_cell.angle_alpha   90.00
_cell.angle_beta   90.00
_cell.angle_gamma   90.00
#
_symmetry.space_group_name_H-M   'P 1'
#
loop_
_entity.id
_entity.type
_entity.pdbx_description
1 polymer ?
#
loop_
_entity_poly.entity_id
_entity_poly.type
_entity_poly.pdbx_seq_one_letter_code
_entity_poly.pdbx_strand_id
1 'polypeptide(L)' 'MTLMMLHLNHRQGEGLGSSRNGIADPIMAGNVKKDHLGVGAHQPGEVTPDDDIYEQYKKRMMLGYRFRPNPLV' A
#
# COMPACT_ATOMS: atom_id res chain seq x y z
N MET A 1 12.36 2.37 21.52
CA MET A 1 10.95 2.79 21.41
C MET A 1 10.09 2.21 22.54
N THR A 2 10.11 0.90 22.75
CA THR A 2 9.42 0.22 23.88
C THR A 2 9.83 0.73 25.26
N LEU A 3 11.12 0.90 25.52
CA LEU A 3 11.61 1.39 26.82
C LEU A 3 11.09 2.80 27.14
N MET A 4 10.94 3.69 26.14
CA MET A 4 10.47 5.06 26.33
C MET A 4 8.98 5.12 26.71
N MET A 5 8.16 4.20 26.19
CA MET A 5 6.73 4.13 26.51
C MET A 5 6.46 3.64 27.94
N LEU A 6 7.26 2.69 28.43
CA LEU A 6 7.21 2.23 29.83
C LEU A 6 7.49 3.37 30.81
N HIS A 7 8.46 4.24 30.50
CA HIS A 7 8.79 5.40 31.34
C HIS A 7 7.67 6.47 31.36
N LEU A 8 6.78 6.49 30.36
CA LEU A 8 5.62 7.38 30.29
C LEU A 8 4.39 6.78 31.00
N ASN A 9 4.55 5.70 31.77
CA ASN A 9 3.47 4.95 32.41
C ASN A 9 2.40 4.43 31.42
N HIS A 10 2.77 4.27 30.15
CA HIS A 10 1.90 3.72 29.13
C HIS A 10 2.00 2.19 29.11
N ARG A 11 0.85 1.50 29.15
CA ARG A 11 0.79 0.04 29.11
C ARG A 11 0.67 -0.46 27.68
N GLN A 12 1.37 -1.55 27.39
CA GLN A 12 1.37 -2.18 26.06
C GLN A 12 -0.05 -2.60 25.69
N GLY A 13 -0.56 -2.13 24.55
CA GLY A 13 -1.91 -2.42 24.06
C GLY A 13 -3.01 -1.46 24.54
N GLU A 14 -2.72 -0.47 25.38
CA GLU A 14 -3.68 0.61 25.67
C GLU A 14 -3.61 1.72 24.63
N GLY A 15 -4.71 2.46 24.44
CA GLY A 15 -4.72 3.66 23.62
C GLY A 15 -3.95 4.81 24.27
N LEU A 16 -3.36 5.67 23.44
CA LEU A 16 -2.74 6.91 23.91
C LEU A 16 -3.81 7.98 24.28
N GLY A 17 -3.42 8.99 25.06
CA GLY A 17 -4.29 10.09 25.51
C GLY A 17 -4.84 9.93 26.92
N SER A 18 -5.37 11.01 27.49
CA SER A 18 -5.83 11.08 28.90
C SER A 18 -6.92 10.05 29.23
N SER A 19 -7.83 9.78 28.28
CA SER A 19 -8.90 8.79 28.43
C SER A 19 -8.53 7.39 27.91
N ARG A 20 -7.29 7.16 27.47
CA ARG A 20 -6.79 5.88 26.90
C ARG A 20 -7.58 5.31 25.72
N ASN A 21 -8.32 6.17 25.02
CA ASN A 21 -9.16 5.80 23.88
C ASN A 21 -8.47 6.00 22.52
N GLY A 22 -7.19 6.34 22.49
CA GLY A 22 -6.42 6.42 21.26
C GLY A 22 -6.26 5.05 20.59
N ILE A 23 -5.90 5.06 19.31
CA ILE A 23 -5.65 3.81 18.57
C ILE A 23 -4.39 3.14 19.15
N ALA A 24 -4.51 1.88 19.57
CA ALA A 24 -3.40 1.08 20.10
C ALA A 24 -2.62 0.34 19.00
N ASP A 25 -3.32 -0.10 17.96
CA ASP A 25 -2.73 -0.85 16.84
C ASP A 25 -2.43 0.07 15.65
N PRO A 26 -1.27 -0.07 15.00
CA PRO A 26 -0.95 0.74 13.83
C PRO A 26 -1.99 0.52 12.73
N ILE A 27 -2.55 1.61 12.21
CA ILE A 27 -3.38 1.55 11.02
C ILE A 27 -2.48 1.45 9.79
N MET A 28 -2.77 0.48 8.93
CA MET A 28 -2.12 0.43 7.62
C MET A 28 -2.59 1.64 6.81
N ALA A 29 -1.67 2.52 6.44
CA ALA A 29 -1.91 3.43 5.35
C ALA A 29 -2.18 2.56 4.12
N GLY A 30 -3.40 2.60 3.58
CA GLY A 30 -3.77 1.82 2.39
C GLY A 30 -2.84 2.10 1.21
N ASN A 31 -3.06 1.46 0.06
CA ASN A 31 -2.18 1.57 -1.12
C ASN A 31 -1.80 3.04 -1.43
N VAL A 32 -0.57 3.42 -1.07
CA VAL A 32 0.00 4.71 -1.40
C VAL A 32 0.32 4.69 -2.90
N LYS A 33 -0.43 5.47 -3.67
CA LYS A 33 -0.29 5.53 -5.12
C LYS A 33 1.07 6.14 -5.47
N LYS A 34 2.01 5.30 -5.89
CA LYS A 34 3.35 5.73 -6.33
C LYS A 34 3.34 6.53 -7.63
N ASP A 35 2.25 6.47 -8.39
CA ASP A 35 2.19 6.93 -9.79
C ASP A 35 1.29 8.16 -10.02
N HIS A 36 1.04 9.01 -9.00
CA HIS A 36 0.18 10.22 -9.10
C HIS A 36 -1.26 9.98 -9.60
N LEU A 37 -1.72 8.72 -9.59
CA LEU A 37 -3.06 8.36 -10.02
C LEU A 37 -4.11 8.97 -9.08
N GLY A 38 -5.21 9.48 -9.66
CA GLY A 38 -6.33 10.05 -8.89
C GLY A 38 -7.00 9.04 -7.96
N VAL A 39 -7.74 9.50 -6.94
CA VAL A 39 -8.51 8.63 -6.04
C VAL A 39 -9.48 7.78 -6.86
N GLY A 40 -9.56 6.47 -6.59
CA GLY A 40 -10.38 5.51 -7.36
C GLY A 40 -9.77 5.02 -8.68
N ALA A 41 -8.68 5.62 -9.18
CA ALA A 41 -8.02 5.12 -10.39
C ALA A 41 -7.35 3.75 -10.15
N HIS A 42 -7.77 2.75 -10.93
CA HIS A 42 -7.19 1.41 -10.95
C HIS A 42 -5.89 1.41 -11.76
N GLN A 43 -4.92 0.57 -11.39
CA GLN A 43 -3.76 0.38 -12.25
C GLN A 43 -4.22 -0.33 -13.52
N PRO A 44 -4.02 0.25 -14.72
CA PRO A 44 -4.53 -0.36 -15.96
C PRO A 44 -3.87 -1.72 -16.29
N GLY A 45 -2.75 -2.05 -15.66
CA GLY A 45 -2.04 -3.33 -15.84
C GLY A 45 -2.42 -4.45 -14.86
N GLU A 46 -3.34 -4.21 -13.92
CA GLU A 46 -3.72 -5.20 -12.91
C GLU A 46 -4.78 -6.16 -13.50
N VAL A 47 -4.46 -7.46 -13.43
CA VAL A 47 -5.28 -8.55 -13.95
C VAL A 47 -6.36 -8.90 -12.93
N THR A 48 -7.62 -8.85 -13.33
CA THR A 48 -8.77 -9.20 -12.48
C THR A 48 -9.42 -10.51 -12.93
N PRO A 49 -10.14 -11.22 -12.03
CA PRO A 49 -10.85 -12.45 -12.40
C PRO A 49 -11.96 -12.23 -13.43
N ASP A 50 -12.52 -11.02 -13.48
CA ASP A 50 -13.56 -10.62 -14.44
C ASP A 50 -13.01 -10.28 -15.84
N ASP A 51 -11.68 -10.21 -16.00
CA ASP A 51 -11.08 -9.97 -17.31
C ASP A 51 -11.30 -11.19 -18.24
N ASP A 52 -11.70 -10.93 -19.48
CA ASP A 52 -11.68 -11.97 -20.51
C ASP A 52 -10.26 -12.42 -20.85
N ILE A 53 -10.14 -13.55 -21.56
CA ILE A 53 -8.83 -14.16 -21.90
C ILE A 53 -7.93 -13.19 -22.68
N TYR A 54 -8.50 -12.31 -23.50
CA TYR A 54 -7.77 -11.37 -24.32
C TYR A 54 -7.25 -10.17 -23.51
N GLU A 55 -8.06 -9.62 -22.62
CA GLU A 55 -7.69 -8.56 -21.68
C GLU A 55 -6.61 -9.04 -20.70
N GLN A 56 -6.73 -10.27 -20.17
CA GLN A 56 -5.69 -10.87 -19.34
C GLN A 56 -4.36 -10.99 -20.08
N TYR A 57 -4.38 -11.48 -21.32
CA TYR A 57 -3.18 -11.62 -22.15
C TYR A 57 -2.52 -10.26 -22.40
N LYS A 58 -3.30 -9.26 -22.81
CA LYS A 58 -2.81 -7.90 -23.07
C LYS A 58 -2.17 -7.25 -21.85
N LYS A 59 -2.82 -7.32 -20.68
CA LYS A 59 -2.29 -6.78 -19.41
C LYS A 59 -0.98 -7.45 -19.00
N ARG A 60 -0.89 -8.79 -19.12
CA ARG A 60 0.35 -9.54 -18.85
C ARG A 60 1.49 -9.14 -19.79
N MET A 61 1.21 -8.91 -21.08
CA MET A 61 2.22 -8.49 -22.06
C MET A 61 2.69 -7.04 -21.85
N MET A 62 1.80 -6.14 -21.42
CA MET A 62 2.17 -4.74 -21.12
C MET A 62 3.21 -4.60 -20.00
N LEU A 63 3.25 -5.52 -19.03
CA LEU A 63 4.22 -5.49 -17.91
C LEU A 63 5.66 -5.82 -18.34
N GLY A 64 5.85 -6.53 -19.46
CA GLY A 64 7.18 -6.94 -19.95
C GLY A 64 8.08 -5.78 -20.40
N TYR A 65 7.51 -4.60 -20.66
CA TYR A 65 8.26 -3.42 -21.13
C TYR A 65 8.75 -2.51 -20.00
N ARG A 66 8.30 -2.69 -18.76
CA ARG A 66 8.64 -1.78 -17.63
C ARG A 66 10.10 -1.88 -17.18
N PHE A 67 10.79 -3.00 -17.45
CA PHE A 67 12.17 -3.27 -16.99
C PHE A 67 13.18 -3.47 -18.12
N ARG A 68 12.89 -2.97 -19.33
CA ARG A 68 13.84 -3.06 -20.44
C ARG A 68 14.94 -1.99 -20.27
N PRO A 69 16.23 -2.35 -20.39
CA PRO A 69 17.30 -1.35 -20.50
C PRO A 69 16.99 -0.42 -21.67
N ASN A 70 17.12 0.90 -21.46
CA ASN A 70 16.98 1.87 -22.54
C ASN A 70 18.12 1.65 -23.56
N PRO A 71 17.84 1.31 -24.83
CA PRO A 71 18.88 1.01 -25.82
C PRO A 71 19.57 2.27 -26.38
N LEU A 72 19.17 3.47 -25.92
CA LEU A 72 19.69 4.76 -26.37
C LEU A 72 20.57 5.47 -25.33
N VAL A 73 20.92 4.78 -24.24
CA VAL A 73 21.92 5.24 -23.25
C VAL A 73 23.23 4.50 -23.41
#